data_AF-A0A8B6EMH4-F1
#
_entry.id   AF-A0A8B6EMH4-F1
#
_cell.length_a   1.000
_cell.length_b   1.000
_cell.length_c   1.000
_cell.angle_alpha   90.00
_cell.angle_beta   90.00
_cell.angle_gamma   90.00
#
_symmetry.space_group_name_H-M   'P 1'
#
loop_
_entity.id
_entity.type
_entity.pdbx_description
1 polymer ?
#
loop_
_entity_poly.entity_id
_entity_poly.type
_entity_poly.pdbx_seq_one_letter_code
_entity_poly.pdbx_strand_id
1 'polypeptide(L)'
;MKRGYGGVAIIWKKEINENIKELIDGGNRIQAIHIQQGDKPICLINVYMPSDSKNADIEYKDTLAQIDEMIEKYKDTHEIIVCGDMNGSLDRSSTPHDKILKTFCKEKCIGNTEKCPVKETFYHQNGKSKGQIDYFLH
;
A
#
# COMPACT_ATOMS: atom_id res chain seq x y z
N MET A 1 11.00 4.00 -19.86
CA MET A 1 9.80 3.18 -19.58
C MET A 1 8.63 4.17 -19.38
N LYS A 2 7.44 3.94 -19.94
CA LYS A 2 6.29 4.84 -19.67
C LYS A 2 5.79 4.58 -18.25
N ARG A 3 5.45 5.61 -17.49
CA ARG A 3 4.95 5.46 -16.10
C ARG A 3 3.55 4.83 -16.08
N GLY A 4 3.23 4.08 -15.03
CA GLY A 4 1.85 3.70 -14.72
C GLY A 4 1.04 4.93 -14.32
N TYR A 5 -0.09 5.16 -14.99
CA TYR A 5 -0.97 6.31 -14.72
C TYR A 5 -1.85 6.13 -13.46
N GLY A 6 -1.72 5.01 -12.76
CA GLY A 6 -2.62 4.57 -11.70
C GLY A 6 -3.35 3.29 -12.12
N GLY A 7 -4.43 2.97 -11.41
CA GLY A 7 -5.21 1.76 -11.60
C GLY A 7 -4.85 0.73 -10.54
N VAL A 8 -5.75 0.58 -9.57
CA VAL A 8 -5.70 -0.46 -8.55
C VAL A 8 -7.05 -1.17 -8.57
N ALA A 9 -7.03 -2.46 -8.28
CA ALA A 9 -8.22 -3.29 -8.22
C ALA A 9 -8.09 -4.23 -7.01
N ILE A 10 -9.22 -4.51 -6.37
CA ILE A 10 -9.32 -5.60 -5.41
C ILE A 10 -10.28 -6.63 -6.00
N ILE A 11 -9.83 -7.87 -6.11
CA ILE A 11 -10.62 -8.99 -6.65
C ILE A 11 -10.76 -10.01 -5.53
N TRP A 12 -11.97 -10.48 -5.32
CA TRP A 12 -12.28 -11.52 -4.34
C TRP A 12 -13.07 -12.67 -4.97
N LYS A 13 -13.09 -13.80 -4.26
CA LYS A 13 -13.91 -14.94 -4.66
C LYS A 13 -15.37 -14.68 -4.32
N LYS A 14 -16.29 -15.19 -5.16
CA LYS A 14 -17.73 -14.94 -5.02
C LYS A 14 -18.28 -15.39 -3.66
N GLU A 15 -17.69 -16.43 -3.07
CA GLU A 15 -18.12 -17.03 -1.81
C GLU A 15 -18.02 -16.09 -0.61
N ILE A 16 -17.12 -15.08 -0.67
CA ILE A 16 -16.97 -14.10 0.42
C ILE A 16 -17.71 -12.79 0.14
N ASN A 17 -18.46 -12.69 -0.96
CA ASN A 17 -19.04 -11.42 -1.42
C ASN A 17 -19.94 -10.75 -0.37
N GLU A 18 -20.69 -11.52 0.42
CA GLU A 18 -21.58 -10.98 1.46
C GLU A 18 -20.80 -10.33 2.62
N ASN A 19 -19.53 -10.69 2.78
CA ASN A 19 -18.63 -10.11 3.78
C ASN A 19 -17.90 -8.86 3.26
N ILE A 20 -17.96 -8.56 1.96
CA ILE A 20 -17.21 -7.45 1.36
C ILE A 20 -18.13 -6.26 1.14
N LYS A 21 -17.66 -5.08 1.55
CA LYS A 21 -18.25 -3.79 1.17
C LYS A 21 -17.15 -2.88 0.65
N GLU A 22 -17.41 -2.21 -0.47
CA GLU A 22 -16.52 -1.15 -0.95
C GLU A 22 -16.52 0.02 0.05
N LEU A 23 -15.34 0.56 0.33
CA LEU A 23 -15.18 1.83 1.03
C LEU A 23 -14.92 2.89 -0.04
N ILE A 24 -15.84 3.83 -0.20
CA ILE A 24 -15.78 4.91 -1.20
C ILE A 24 -14.81 5.99 -0.70
N ASP A 25 -13.56 5.61 -0.53
CA ASP A 25 -12.44 6.44 -0.09
C ASP A 25 -11.20 6.10 -0.93
N GLY A 26 -10.27 7.05 -1.03
CA GLY A 26 -9.08 6.92 -1.85
C GLY A 26 -9.21 7.60 -3.21
N GLY A 27 -8.57 7.04 -4.24
CA GLY A 27 -8.47 7.68 -5.55
C GLY A 27 -7.85 6.75 -6.59
N ASN A 28 -7.29 7.30 -7.66
CA ASN A 28 -6.77 6.50 -8.79
C ASN A 28 -5.63 5.51 -8.43
N ARG A 29 -5.08 5.62 -7.22
CA ARG A 29 -3.95 4.82 -6.71
C ARG A 29 -4.28 4.07 -5.41
N ILE A 30 -5.47 4.25 -4.87
CA ILE A 30 -5.89 3.71 -3.58
C ILE A 30 -7.33 3.20 -3.73
N GLN A 31 -7.56 1.93 -3.41
CA GLN A 31 -8.89 1.37 -3.23
C GLN A 31 -8.95 0.69 -1.87
N ALA A 32 -10.11 0.78 -1.21
CA ALA A 32 -10.31 0.07 0.04
C ALA A 32 -11.61 -0.70 0.07
N ILE A 33 -11.59 -1.80 0.81
CA ILE A 33 -12.77 -2.59 1.12
C ILE A 33 -12.84 -2.87 2.61
N HIS A 34 -14.06 -2.93 3.12
CA HIS A 34 -14.39 -3.54 4.39
C HIS A 34 -14.59 -5.04 4.17
N ILE A 35 -13.99 -5.84 5.05
CA ILE A 35 -14.15 -7.30 5.09
C ILE A 35 -14.70 -7.64 6.47
N GLN A 36 -15.95 -8.09 6.53
CA GLN A 36 -16.55 -8.57 7.76
C GLN A 36 -15.95 -9.92 8.15
N GLN A 37 -15.12 -9.91 9.19
CA GLN A 37 -14.52 -11.10 9.79
C GLN A 37 -14.47 -10.94 11.31
N GLY A 38 -14.97 -11.94 12.04
CA GLY A 38 -14.98 -11.90 13.51
C GLY A 38 -15.68 -10.66 14.08
N ASP A 39 -15.22 -10.24 15.26
CA ASP A 39 -15.77 -9.09 16.00
C ASP A 39 -15.22 -7.74 15.51
N LYS A 40 -13.97 -7.72 15.00
CA LYS A 40 -13.33 -6.53 14.44
C LYS A 40 -13.13 -6.70 12.92
N PRO A 41 -13.91 -6.02 12.08
CA PRO A 41 -13.75 -6.09 10.64
C PRO A 41 -12.39 -5.61 10.15
N ILE A 42 -11.98 -6.02 8.96
CA ILE A 42 -10.74 -5.58 8.33
C ILE A 42 -11.05 -4.44 7.35
N CYS A 43 -10.23 -3.39 7.37
CA CYS A 43 -10.13 -2.39 6.31
C CYS A 43 -8.87 -2.71 5.49
N LEU A 44 -9.07 -3.29 4.30
CA LEU A 44 -7.99 -3.60 3.37
C LEU A 44 -7.83 -2.43 2.39
N ILE A 45 -6.70 -1.75 2.46
CA ILE A 45 -6.34 -0.60 1.61
C ILE A 45 -5.28 -1.07 0.60
N ASN A 46 -5.66 -1.26 -0.65
CA ASN A 46 -4.74 -1.62 -1.73
C ASN A 46 -4.21 -0.36 -2.43
N VAL A 47 -2.89 -0.30 -2.64
CA VAL A 47 -2.21 0.89 -3.16
C VAL A 47 -1.30 0.59 -4.34
N TYR A 48 -1.16 1.56 -5.23
CA TYR A 48 -0.12 1.61 -6.26
C TYR A 48 0.60 2.95 -6.23
N MET A 49 1.67 3.01 -5.44
CA MET A 49 2.37 4.25 -5.13
C MET A 49 3.14 4.81 -6.34
N PRO A 50 3.32 6.14 -6.44
CA PRO A 50 4.11 6.76 -7.49
C PRO A 50 5.56 6.25 -7.53
N SER A 51 6.10 6.00 -8.73
CA SER A 51 7.47 5.48 -8.90
C SER A 51 8.46 6.50 -9.47
N ASP A 52 8.15 7.07 -10.63
CA ASP A 52 9.03 8.00 -11.34
C ASP A 52 8.21 9.06 -12.10
N SER A 53 8.37 10.31 -11.69
CA SER A 53 7.81 11.50 -12.33
C SER A 53 8.59 12.74 -11.88
N LYS A 54 8.48 13.88 -12.59
CA LYS A 54 9.15 15.14 -12.17
C LYS A 54 8.76 15.59 -10.76
N ASN A 55 7.57 15.17 -10.29
CA ASN A 55 7.01 15.53 -8.99
C ASN A 55 6.77 14.28 -8.13
N ALA A 56 7.51 13.19 -8.35
CA ALA A 56 7.24 11.90 -7.71
C ALA A 56 7.20 12.01 -6.19
N ASP A 57 8.14 12.72 -5.58
CA ASP A 57 8.19 12.91 -4.13
C ASP A 57 6.94 13.63 -3.57
N ILE A 58 6.35 14.55 -4.34
CA ILE A 58 5.12 15.26 -3.95
C ILE A 58 3.93 14.34 -4.11
N GLU A 59 3.77 13.72 -5.29
CA GLU A 59 2.70 12.74 -5.56
C GLU A 59 2.72 11.60 -4.51
N TYR A 60 3.92 11.17 -4.09
CA TYR A 60 4.11 10.12 -3.10
C TYR A 60 3.65 10.55 -1.70
N LYS A 61 4.03 11.75 -1.27
CA LYS A 61 3.57 12.32 0.02
C LYS A 61 2.07 12.56 0.03
N ASP A 62 1.51 13.08 -1.05
CA ASP A 62 0.07 13.32 -1.17
C ASP A 62 -0.72 11.99 -1.15
N THR A 63 -0.17 10.93 -1.73
CA THR A 63 -0.76 9.58 -1.68
C THR A 63 -0.67 9.00 -0.26
N LEU A 64 0.46 9.17 0.45
CA LEU A 64 0.57 8.76 1.85
C LEU A 64 -0.36 9.54 2.78
N ALA A 65 -0.57 10.84 2.53
CA ALA A 65 -1.52 11.63 3.30
C ALA A 65 -2.96 11.10 3.16
N GLN A 66 -3.38 10.69 1.96
CA GLN A 66 -4.68 10.03 1.76
C GLN A 66 -4.77 8.69 2.51
N ILE A 67 -3.71 7.88 2.47
CA ILE A 67 -3.65 6.64 3.25
C ILE A 67 -3.74 6.95 4.74
N ASP A 68 -3.10 8.03 5.19
CA ASP A 68 -3.12 8.48 6.58
C ASP A 68 -4.53 8.84 7.04
N GLU A 69 -5.25 9.64 6.26
CA GLU A 69 -6.63 10.01 6.51
C GLU A 69 -7.52 8.77 6.64
N MET A 70 -7.30 7.75 5.80
CA MET A 70 -8.04 6.48 5.87
C MET A 70 -7.70 5.66 7.12
N ILE A 71 -6.41 5.57 7.49
CA ILE A 71 -5.99 4.91 8.73
C ILE A 71 -6.69 5.58 9.92
N GLU A 72 -6.61 6.91 10.02
CA GLU A 72 -7.21 7.66 11.13
C GLU A 72 -8.72 7.54 11.16
N LYS A 73 -9.38 7.48 10.00
CA LYS A 73 -10.84 7.31 9.88
C LYS A 73 -11.32 5.94 10.37
N TYR A 74 -10.54 4.88 10.16
CA TYR A 74 -10.98 3.50 10.39
C TYR A 74 -10.32 2.77 11.57
N LYS A 75 -9.24 3.29 12.15
CA LYS A 75 -8.43 2.60 13.19
C LYS A 75 -9.21 2.10 14.41
N ASP A 76 -10.25 2.83 14.82
CA ASP A 76 -11.03 2.51 16.02
C ASP A 76 -12.07 1.41 15.75
N THR A 77 -12.48 1.24 14.49
CA THR A 77 -13.54 0.30 14.10
C THR A 77 -13.03 -0.92 13.33
N HIS A 78 -11.83 -0.83 12.74
CA HIS A 78 -11.28 -1.87 11.87
C HIS A 78 -9.86 -2.24 12.25
N GLU A 79 -9.46 -3.47 11.92
CA GLU A 79 -8.06 -3.82 11.73
C GLU A 79 -7.61 -3.27 10.37
N ILE A 80 -6.50 -2.52 10.33
CA ILE A 80 -6.07 -1.84 9.11
C ILE A 80 -4.96 -2.62 8.45
N ILE A 81 -5.14 -2.97 7.17
CA ILE A 81 -4.09 -3.57 6.35
C ILE A 81 -3.87 -2.69 5.13
N VAL A 82 -2.67 -2.12 5.00
CA VAL A 82 -2.26 -1.39 3.80
C VAL A 82 -1.38 -2.31 2.96
N CYS A 83 -1.77 -2.59 1.72
CA CYS A 83 -1.05 -3.52 0.87
C CYS A 83 -0.87 -3.00 -0.56
N GLY A 84 0.05 -3.63 -1.31
CA GLY A 84 0.29 -3.33 -2.71
C GLY A 84 1.72 -2.88 -2.99
N ASP A 85 1.93 -2.29 -4.16
CA ASP A 85 3.24 -1.81 -4.62
C ASP A 85 3.51 -0.42 -4.03
N MET A 86 4.45 -0.38 -3.09
CA MET A 86 4.83 0.84 -2.40
C MET A 86 5.81 1.68 -3.22
N ASN A 87 6.43 1.17 -4.30
CA ASN A 87 7.48 1.87 -5.06
C ASN A 87 8.57 2.53 -4.18
N GLY A 88 8.77 1.96 -3.00
CA GLY A 88 9.64 2.36 -1.92
C GLY A 88 9.92 1.13 -1.07
N SER A 89 11.01 1.11 -0.32
CA SER A 89 11.38 -0.08 0.44
C SER A 89 11.75 0.23 1.87
N LEU A 90 11.35 -0.68 2.74
CA LEU A 90 11.64 -0.68 4.16
C LEU A 90 13.03 -1.26 4.49
N ASP A 91 13.69 -1.93 3.55
CA ASP A 91 15.01 -2.55 3.78
C ASP A 91 16.18 -1.66 3.35
N ARG A 92 15.93 -0.67 2.48
CA ARG A 92 16.91 0.29 1.96
C ARG A 92 16.55 1.72 2.34
N SER A 93 17.49 2.64 2.21
CA SER A 93 17.27 4.08 2.43
C SER A 93 17.93 4.92 1.34
N SER A 94 18.06 4.34 0.14
CA SER A 94 18.82 4.90 -0.97
C SER A 94 18.03 5.93 -1.77
N THR A 95 16.69 5.84 -1.79
CA THR A 95 15.83 6.77 -2.52
C THR A 95 15.04 7.69 -1.57
N PRO A 96 14.52 8.83 -2.03
CA PRO A 96 13.59 9.65 -1.26
C PRO A 96 12.34 8.87 -0.82
N HIS A 97 11.74 8.07 -1.70
CA HIS A 97 10.57 7.25 -1.38
C HIS A 97 10.84 6.26 -0.25
N ASP A 98 12.01 5.61 -0.24
CA ASP A 98 12.40 4.70 0.84
C ASP A 98 12.39 5.41 2.21
N LYS A 99 12.96 6.62 2.26
CA LYS A 99 13.02 7.41 3.50
C LYS A 99 11.64 7.88 3.94
N ILE A 100 10.83 8.37 2.99
CA ILE A 100 9.47 8.85 3.26
C ILE A 100 8.61 7.70 3.78
N LEU A 101 8.63 6.54 3.12
CA LEU A 101 7.88 5.35 3.54
C LEU A 101 8.29 4.88 4.93
N LYS A 102 9.60 4.80 5.21
CA LYS A 102 10.10 4.41 6.53
C LYS A 102 9.64 5.34 7.64
N THR A 103 9.68 6.65 7.40
CA THR A 103 9.19 7.64 8.36
C THR A 103 7.71 7.45 8.61
N PHE A 104 6.91 7.31 7.55
CA PHE A 104 5.47 7.07 7.65
C PHE A 104 5.15 5.80 8.46
N CYS A 105 5.78 4.66 8.14
CA CYS A 105 5.58 3.42 8.86
C CYS A 105 5.96 3.54 10.36
N LYS A 106 7.06 4.24 10.66
CA LYS A 106 7.49 4.49 12.04
C LYS A 106 6.49 5.38 12.80
N GLU A 107 5.97 6.43 12.17
CA GLU A 107 5.01 7.36 12.78
C GLU A 107 3.66 6.70 13.04
N LYS A 108 3.22 5.82 12.13
CA LYS A 108 1.96 5.09 12.24
C LYS A 108 2.07 3.78 13.02
N CYS A 109 3.27 3.43 13.48
CA CYS A 109 3.56 2.15 14.14
C CYS A 109 3.13 0.91 13.34
N ILE A 110 3.10 1.02 12.00
CA ILE A 110 2.77 -0.10 11.10
C ILE A 110 4.05 -0.74 10.58
N GLY A 111 4.07 -2.06 10.52
CA GLY A 111 5.23 -2.84 10.09
C GLY A 111 4.89 -3.81 8.98
N ASN A 112 5.91 -4.35 8.32
CA ASN A 112 5.71 -5.50 7.45
C ASN A 112 5.44 -6.74 8.31
N THR A 113 4.20 -7.23 8.31
CA THR A 113 3.74 -8.28 9.24
C THR A 113 4.08 -9.68 8.77
N GLU A 114 4.18 -9.90 7.45
CA GLU A 114 4.60 -11.16 6.89
C GLU A 114 5.98 -11.07 6.24
N LYS A 115 6.85 -12.03 6.56
CA LYS A 115 8.03 -12.29 5.72
C LYS A 115 7.52 -12.79 4.39
N CYS A 116 7.55 -11.92 3.37
CA CYS A 116 7.38 -12.34 2.00
C CYS A 116 8.29 -13.56 1.77
N PRO A 117 7.76 -14.69 1.27
CA PRO A 117 8.54 -15.93 1.11
C PRO A 117 9.69 -15.73 0.10
N VAL A 118 9.61 -14.67 -0.70
CA VAL A 118 10.66 -14.21 -1.62
C VAL A 118 11.28 -12.93 -1.10
N LYS A 119 12.59 -12.79 -1.33
CA LYS A 119 13.37 -11.62 -0.90
C LYS A 119 13.13 -10.39 -1.78
N GLU A 120 12.78 -10.61 -3.04
CA GLU A 120 12.55 -9.54 -4.01
C GLU A 120 11.23 -9.77 -4.74
N THR A 121 10.42 -8.73 -4.82
CA THR A 121 9.13 -8.72 -5.53
C THR A 121 9.23 -7.99 -6.88
N PHE A 122 10.29 -7.20 -7.06
CA PHE A 122 10.56 -6.47 -8.30
C PHE A 122 11.95 -6.79 -8.85
N TYR A 123 12.01 -7.02 -10.17
CA TYR A 123 13.23 -7.14 -10.95
C TYR A 123 13.19 -6.16 -12.12
N HIS A 124 14.13 -5.23 -12.16
CA HIS A 124 14.20 -4.26 -13.25
C HIS A 124 14.69 -4.95 -14.54
N GLN A 125 14.15 -4.55 -15.69
CA GLN A 125 14.42 -5.19 -16.99
C GLN A 125 15.91 -5.24 -17.39
N ASN A 126 16.73 -4.33 -16.85
CA ASN A 126 18.17 -4.28 -17.14
C ASN A 126 18.97 -5.32 -16.33
N GLY A 127 18.34 -6.08 -15.44
CA GLY A 127 18.96 -7.08 -14.58
C GLY A 127 19.87 -6.51 -13.48
N LYS A 128 19.97 -5.18 -13.35
CA LYS A 128 20.90 -4.51 -12.42
C LYS A 128 20.25 -4.04 -11.13
N SER A 129 18.93 -4.00 -11.08
CA SER A 129 18.18 -3.56 -9.90
C SER A 129 17.09 -4.57 -9.58
N LYS A 130 16.96 -4.87 -8.29
CA LYS A 130 15.94 -5.72 -7.70
C LYS A 130 15.58 -5.19 -6.33
N GLY A 131 14.37 -5.48 -5.84
CA GLY A 131 13.98 -5.06 -4.51
C GLY A 131 12.68 -5.66 -4.02
N GLN A 132 12.52 -5.65 -2.70
CA GLN A 132 11.23 -5.77 -2.04
C GLN A 132 10.58 -4.39 -2.05
N ILE A 133 9.49 -4.22 -2.81
CA ILE A 133 8.71 -2.98 -2.86
C ILE A 133 7.21 -3.21 -2.66
N ASP A 134 6.78 -4.47 -2.64
CA ASP A 134 5.41 -4.87 -2.38
C ASP A 134 5.30 -5.35 -0.94
N TYR A 135 4.28 -4.86 -0.23
CA TYR A 135 4.16 -5.09 1.21
C TYR A 135 2.71 -5.36 1.61
N PHE A 136 2.56 -6.01 2.77
CA PHE A 136 1.35 -6.00 3.59
C PHE A 136 1.74 -5.36 4.93
N LEU A 137 1.22 -4.16 5.19
CA LEU A 137 1.54 -3.35 6.35
C LEU A 137 0.36 -3.34 7.31
N HIS A 138 0.63 -3.63 8.58
CA HIS A 138 -0.34 -3.57 9.68
C HIS A 138 0.39 -3.17 10.98
#